data_AF-A0AA97H5X0-F1
#
_entry.id   AF-A0AA97H5X0-F1
#
_cell.length_a   1.000
_cell.length_b   1.000
_cell.length_c   1.000
_cell.angle_alpha   90.00
_cell.angle_beta   90.00
_cell.angle_gamma   90.00
#
_symmetry.space_group_name_H-M   'P 1'
#
loop_
_entity.id
_entity.type
_entity.pdbx_description
1 polymer ?
#
loop_
_entity_poly.entity_id
_entity_poly.type
_entity_poly.pdbx_seq_one_letter_code
_entity_poly.pdbx_strand_id
1 'polypeptide(L)' 'MENYKITDHAGTTLHEFEARHQAEAILFANTFDETHGLTNSKLWIKQDDGWWLAV' A
#
# COMPACT_ATOMS: atom_id res chain seq x y z
N MET A 1 0.53 13.76 -8.78
CA MET A 1 1.03 12.46 -8.32
C MET A 1 1.22 12.58 -6.83
N GLU A 2 0.78 11.56 -6.09
CA GLU A 2 0.79 11.51 -4.63
C GLU A 2 1.65 10.33 -4.18
N ASN A 3 2.32 10.49 -3.03
CA ASN A 3 3.14 9.44 -2.45
C ASN A 3 2.29 8.50 -1.60
N TYR A 4 2.54 7.21 -1.77
CA TYR A 4 1.91 6.14 -1.01
C TYR A 4 2.97 5.22 -0.42
N LYS A 5 2.64 4.62 0.72
CA LYS A 5 3.50 3.64 1.40
C LYS A 5 2.76 2.34 1.58
N ILE A 6 3.38 1.23 1.19
CA ILE A 6 2.93 -0.11 1.58
C ILE A 6 3.48 -0.40 2.96
N THR A 7 2.61 -0.80 3.87
CA THR A 7 3.00 -1.19 5.23
C THR A 7 2.43 -2.53 5.64
N ASP A 8 3.12 -3.20 6.56
CA ASP A 8 2.59 -4.34 7.28
C ASP A 8 1.59 -3.91 8.39
N HIS A 9 0.95 -4.86 9.05
CA HIS A 9 0.01 -4.57 10.14
C HIS A 9 0.66 -3.90 11.37
N ALA A 10 1.99 -3.92 11.48
CA ALA A 10 2.74 -3.26 12.54
C ALA A 10 3.11 -1.81 12.17
N GLY A 11 2.78 -1.37 10.95
CA GLY A 11 3.08 -0.04 10.43
C GLY A 11 4.49 0.09 9.86
N THR A 12 5.22 -1.02 9.67
CA THR A 12 6.54 -1.02 9.05
C THR A 12 6.41 -0.72 7.57
N THR A 13 7.15 0.27 7.05
CA THR A 13 7.20 0.55 5.62
C THR A 13 7.97 -0.52 4.88
N LEU A 14 7.28 -1.20 3.95
CA LEU A 14 7.85 -2.21 3.06
C LEU A 14 8.29 -1.58 1.73
N HIS A 15 7.53 -0.61 1.23
CA HIS A 15 7.79 0.04 -0.05
C HIS A 15 7.16 1.44 -0.13
N GLU A 16 7.79 2.37 -0.82
CA GLU A 16 7.26 3.71 -1.13
C GLU A 16 7.12 3.87 -2.65
N PHE A 17 6.01 4.43 -3.11
CA PHE A 17 5.73 4.58 -4.54
C PHE A 17 4.81 5.77 -4.83
N GLU A 18 4.82 6.25 -6.07
CA GLU A 18 3.95 7.32 -6.55
C GLU A 18 2.75 6.75 -7.33
N ALA A 19 1.56 7.27 -7.09
CA ALA A 19 0.36 6.96 -7.88
C ALA A 19 -0.35 8.25 -8.29
N ARG A 20 -1.08 8.23 -9.41
CA ARG A 20 -1.86 9.40 -9.83
C ARG A 20 -3.13 9.52 -9.00
N HIS A 21 -3.77 8.39 -8.70
CA HIS A 21 -5.05 8.30 -8.01
C HIS A 21 -5.03 7.12 -7.02
N GLN A 22 -5.86 7.18 -5.98
CA GLN A 22 -5.98 6.13 -4.96
C GLN A 22 -6.27 4.73 -5.54
N ALA A 23 -7.07 4.62 -6.61
CA ALA A 23 -7.35 3.35 -7.26
C ALA A 23 -6.10 2.68 -7.86
N GLU A 24 -5.15 3.47 -8.38
CA GLU A 24 -3.86 2.95 -8.87
C GLU A 24 -2.99 2.46 -7.69
N ALA A 25 -3.03 3.16 -6.55
CA ALA A 25 -2.32 2.75 -5.35
C ALA A 25 -2.85 1.43 -4.77
N ILE A 26 -4.17 1.23 -4.80
CA ILE A 26 -4.83 -0.02 -4.43
C ILE A 26 -4.40 -1.16 -5.37
N LEU A 27 -4.43 -0.93 -6.69
CA LEU A 27 -4.03 -1.95 -7.66
C LEU A 27 -2.57 -2.36 -7.47
N PHE A 28 -1.67 -1.39 -7.27
CA PHE A 28 -0.26 -1.66 -7.00
C PHE A 28 -0.07 -2.48 -5.71
N ALA A 29 -0.73 -2.10 -4.62
CA ALA A 29 -0.64 -2.82 -3.35
C ALA A 29 -1.10 -4.29 -3.48
N ASN A 30 -2.19 -4.56 -4.21
CA ASN A 30 -2.66 -5.91 -4.48
C ASN A 30 -1.64 -6.73 -5.31
N THR A 31 -1.08 -6.13 -6.37
CA THR A 31 -0.05 -6.81 -7.18
C THR A 31 1.23 -7.06 -6.38
N PHE A 32 1.59 -6.14 -5.48
CA PHE A 32 2.74 -6.28 -4.60
C PHE A 32 2.56 -7.46 -3.62
N ASP A 33 1.37 -7.60 -3.03
CA ASP A 33 1.01 -8.73 -2.14
C ASP A 33 1.15 -10.09 -2.84
N GLU A 34 0.55 -10.21 -4.03
CA GLU A 34 0.57 -11.42 -4.85
C GLU A 34 2.00 -11.84 -5.22
N THR A 35 2.86 -10.87 -5.53
CA THR A 35 4.26 -11.12 -5.97
C THR A 35 5.16 -11.55 -4.81
N HIS A 36 4.94 -11.02 -3.60
CA HIS A 36 5.81 -11.26 -2.45
C HIS A 36 5.28 -12.34 -1.49
N GLY A 37 4.13 -12.94 -1.80
CA GLY A 37 3.58 -14.07 -1.04
C GLY A 37 3.15 -13.69 0.38
N LEU A 38 2.76 -12.42 0.59
CA LEU A 38 2.35 -11.89 1.88
C LEU A 38 0.89 -12.20 2.20
N THR A 39 0.33 -13.31 1.70
CA THR A 39 -1.09 -13.73 1.70
C THR A 39 -1.82 -13.74 3.06
N ASN A 40 -1.11 -13.52 4.18
CA ASN A 40 -1.69 -13.35 5.52
C ASN A 40 -1.55 -11.93 6.11
N SER A 41 -0.92 -11.01 5.39
CA SER A 41 -0.70 -9.62 5.80
C SER A 41 -1.69 -8.75 5.05
N LYS A 42 -2.75 -8.29 5.71
CA LYS A 42 -3.53 -7.17 5.15
C LYS A 42 -2.56 -6.01 4.94
N LEU A 43 -2.30 -5.65 3.69
CA LEU A 43 -1.45 -4.52 3.38
C LEU A 43 -2.27 -3.25 3.57
N TRP A 44 -1.61 -2.20 4.04
CA TRP A 44 -2.26 -0.91 4.21
C TRP A 44 -1.51 0.11 3.38
N ILE A 45 -2.27 0.89 2.63
CA ILE A 45 -1.74 2.10 2.00
C ILE A 45 -2.07 3.31 2.88
N LYS A 46 -1.11 4.22 3.00
CA LYS A 46 -1.31 5.54 3.59
C LYS A 46 -0.95 6.60 2.57
N GLN A 47 -1.88 7.53 2.40
CA GLN A 47 -1.65 8.81 1.73
C GLN A 47 -1.05 9.78 2.76
N ASP A 48 -0.12 10.67 2.36
CA ASP A 48 0.64 11.54 3.28
C ASP A 48 -0.24 12.39 4.21
N ASP A 49 -1.47 12.73 3.80
CA ASP A 49 -2.47 13.49 4.55
C ASP A 49 -3.73 12.67 4.94
N GLY A 50 -3.73 11.36 4.68
CA GLY A 50 -4.91 10.50 4.75
C GLY A 50 -4.91 9.44 5.86
N TRP A 51 -6.05 8.76 5.98
CA TRP A 51 -6.23 7.60 6.85
C TRP A 51 -5.68 6.34 6.18
N TRP A 52 -5.29 5.36 7.00
CA TRP A 52 -4.88 4.04 6.51
C TRP A 52 -6.05 3.34 5.80
N LEU A 53 -5.83 2.89 4.58
CA LEU A 53 -6.78 2.07 3.83
C LEU A 53 -6.23 0.66 3.77
N ALA A 54 -6.97 -0.29 4.36
CA ALA A 54 -6.69 -1.70 4.19
C ALA A 54 -6.97 -2.07 2.73
N VAL A 55 -6.00 -2.74 2.12
CA VAL A 55 -6.08 -3.25 0.75
C VAL A 55 -6.04 -4.77 0.80
#